data_AF-A0A7J6F787-F1
#
_entry.id   AF-A0A7J6F787-F1
#
_cell.length_a   1.000
_cell.length_b   1.000
_cell.length_c   1.000
_cell.angle_alpha   90.00
_cell.angle_beta   90.00
_cell.angle_gamma   90.00
#
_symmetry.space_group_name_H-M   'P 1'
#
loop_
_entity.id
_entity.type
_entity.pdbx_description
1 polymer ?
#
loop_
_entity_poly.entity_id
_entity_poly.type
_entity_poly.pdbx_seq_one_letter_code
_entity_poly.pdbx_strand_id
1 'polypeptide(L)'
;MALFLIRCFKKGNVGGIEEALRIIRLVWTPNDEIKAFVNENSDFIDSLAWILSYSSERDMRFEVIFVLKMAIDVATSSGTERLRLEMFMNITKKVLGERSVSHQTIKSTLHVLIEACPWGRNRMEIIDSRAIF
;
A
#
# COMPACT_ATOMS: atom_id res chain seq x y z
N MET A 1 14.08 -6.47 4.15
CA MET A 1 12.64 -6.61 4.49
C MET A 1 11.73 -6.49 3.27
N ALA A 2 11.89 -5.51 2.37
CA ALA A 2 11.07 -5.45 1.15
C ALA A 2 11.14 -6.72 0.28
N LEU A 3 12.35 -7.27 0.06
CA LEU A 3 12.54 -8.56 -0.62
C LEU A 3 11.88 -9.74 0.13
N PHE A 4 11.77 -9.66 1.45
CA PHE A 4 11.06 -10.67 2.25
C PHE A 4 9.56 -10.59 1.99
N LEU A 5 8.97 -9.40 1.95
CA LEU A 5 7.55 -9.22 1.58
C LEU A 5 7.26 -9.75 0.17
N ILE A 6 8.13 -9.45 -0.80
CA ILE A 6 8.01 -9.97 -2.17
C ILE A 6 8.07 -11.49 -2.18
N ARG A 7 8.98 -12.10 -1.42
CA ARG A 7 9.08 -13.56 -1.30
C ARG A 7 7.82 -14.15 -0.64
N CYS A 8 7.28 -13.50 0.38
CA CYS A 8 6.04 -13.91 1.05
C CYS A 8 4.86 -13.86 0.08
N PHE A 9 4.73 -12.77 -0.68
CA PHE A 9 3.75 -12.62 -1.75
C PHE A 9 3.85 -13.76 -2.77
N LYS A 10 5.05 -14.04 -3.30
CA LYS A 10 5.26 -15.12 -4.28
C LYS A 10 4.98 -16.53 -3.75
N LYS A 11 5.09 -16.73 -2.44
CA LYS A 11 4.91 -18.05 -1.78
C LYS A 11 3.59 -18.20 -1.03
N GLY A 12 2.76 -17.15 -0.96
CA GLY A 12 1.57 -17.11 -0.11
C GLY A 12 1.88 -17.30 1.39
N ASN A 13 3.09 -16.97 1.84
CA ASN A 13 3.46 -17.10 3.25
C ASN A 13 3.12 -15.82 4.01
N VAL A 14 2.54 -15.95 5.19
CA VAL A 14 1.98 -14.83 5.97
C VAL A 14 2.72 -14.59 7.29
N GLY A 15 3.60 -15.52 7.68
CA GLY A 15 4.39 -15.40 8.90
C GLY A 15 5.40 -14.26 8.83
N GLY A 16 5.47 -13.43 9.86
CA GLY A 16 6.46 -12.35 10.02
C GLY A 16 6.22 -11.11 9.15
N ILE A 17 5.08 -11.02 8.46
CA ILE A 17 4.76 -9.88 7.58
C ILE A 17 4.58 -8.59 8.39
N GLU A 18 3.88 -8.65 9.53
CA GLU A 18 3.62 -7.48 10.36
C GLU A 18 4.92 -6.87 10.88
N GLU A 19 5.83 -7.69 11.40
CA GLU A 19 7.14 -7.25 11.88
C GLU A 19 7.97 -6.69 10.74
N ALA A 20 7.95 -7.33 9.56
CA ALA A 20 8.65 -6.82 8.39
C ALA A 20 8.13 -5.45 7.95
N LEU A 21 6.82 -5.21 7.96
CA LEU A 21 6.21 -3.91 7.67
C LEU A 21 6.60 -2.85 8.69
N ARG A 22 6.54 -3.17 9.99
CA ARG A 22 6.97 -2.26 11.06
C ARG A 22 8.43 -1.88 10.93
N ILE A 23 9.31 -2.85 10.67
CA ILE A 23 10.73 -2.59 10.45
C ILE A 23 10.91 -1.68 9.23
N ILE A 24 10.26 -1.97 8.10
CA ILE A 24 10.32 -1.12 6.90
C ILE A 24 9.92 0.32 7.25
N ARG A 25 8.76 0.51 7.88
CA ARG A 25 8.27 1.83 8.26
C ARG A 25 9.26 2.59 9.16
N LEU A 26 9.93 1.90 10.09
CA LEU A 26 10.88 2.51 11.02
C LEU A 26 12.23 2.86 10.39
N VAL A 27 12.71 2.06 9.43
CA VAL A 27 14.05 2.23 8.83
C VAL A 27 14.03 2.97 7.49
N TRP A 28 12.85 3.16 6.90
CA TRP A 28 12.72 3.76 5.57
C TRP A 28 13.13 5.22 5.58
N THR A 29 14.25 5.50 4.91
CA THR A 29 14.79 6.84 4.72
C THR A 29 14.89 7.10 3.21
N PRO A 30 13.99 7.90 2.62
CA PRO A 30 13.96 8.11 1.17
C PRO A 30 15.32 8.57 0.64
N ASN A 31 15.89 7.78 -0.27
CA ASN A 31 17.12 8.08 -0.99
C ASN A 31 17.00 7.53 -2.43
N ASP A 32 18.02 7.76 -3.25
CA ASP A 32 17.95 7.37 -4.67
C ASP A 32 17.97 5.85 -4.87
N GLU A 33 18.60 5.09 -3.97
CA GLU A 33 18.57 3.62 -3.98
C GLU A 33 17.15 3.09 -3.71
N ILE A 34 16.44 3.66 -2.73
CA ILE A 34 15.06 3.29 -2.40
C ILE A 34 14.11 3.68 -3.54
N LYS A 35 14.29 4.87 -4.13
CA LYS A 35 13.52 5.30 -5.30
C LYS A 35 13.73 4.32 -6.46
N ALA A 36 14.98 3.99 -6.79
CA ALA A 36 15.30 3.03 -7.84
C ALA A 36 14.66 1.68 -7.54
N PHE A 37 14.81 1.17 -6.31
CA PHE A 37 14.20 -0.09 -5.88
C PHE A 37 12.69 -0.09 -6.09
N VAL A 38 11.95 0.91 -5.62
CA VAL A 38 10.48 0.96 -5.75
C VAL A 38 10.03 1.01 -7.21
N ASN A 39 10.76 1.76 -8.05
CA ASN A 39 10.38 1.95 -9.45
C ASN A 39 10.72 0.74 -10.33
N GLU A 40 11.85 0.10 -10.07
CA GLU A 40 12.33 -1.06 -10.84
C GLU A 40 11.66 -2.37 -10.40
N ASN A 41 11.13 -2.46 -9.18
CA ASN A 41 10.54 -3.67 -8.63
C ASN A 41 9.01 -3.53 -8.50
N SER A 42 8.26 -3.81 -9.58
CA SER A 42 6.78 -3.82 -9.56
C SER A 42 6.20 -4.70 -8.47
N ASP A 43 6.86 -5.84 -8.22
CA ASP A 43 6.46 -6.83 -7.21
C ASP A 43 6.34 -6.25 -5.81
N PHE A 44 7.01 -5.13 -5.50
CA PHE A 44 6.93 -4.53 -4.18
C PHE A 44 5.54 -3.94 -3.92
N ILE A 45 5.03 -3.09 -4.82
CA ILE A 45 3.69 -2.50 -4.69
C ILE A 45 2.62 -3.59 -4.79
N ASP A 46 2.78 -4.56 -5.71
CA ASP A 46 1.88 -5.70 -5.82
C ASP A 46 1.85 -6.52 -4.51
N SER A 47 3.00 -6.70 -3.84
CA SER A 47 3.05 -7.38 -2.54
C SER A 47 2.28 -6.63 -1.45
N LEU A 48 2.35 -5.29 -1.41
CA LEU A 48 1.60 -4.48 -0.45
C LEU A 48 0.09 -4.57 -0.71
N ALA A 49 -0.32 -4.52 -1.97
CA ALA A 49 -1.73 -4.70 -2.36
C ALA A 49 -2.25 -6.09 -1.96
N TRP A 50 -1.44 -7.14 -2.17
CA TRP A 50 -1.76 -8.49 -1.74
C TRP A 50 -1.90 -8.59 -0.21
N ILE A 51 -0.98 -8.03 0.57
CA ILE A 51 -1.06 -8.06 2.03
C ILE A 51 -2.31 -7.33 2.52
N LEU A 52 -2.63 -6.16 1.94
CA LEU A 52 -3.85 -5.43 2.30
C LEU A 52 -5.13 -6.24 2.02
N SER A 53 -5.10 -7.05 0.96
CA SER A 53 -6.20 -7.92 0.58
C SER A 53 -6.32 -9.14 1.50
N TYR A 54 -5.19 -9.75 1.84
CA TYR A 54 -5.10 -10.94 2.68
C TYR A 54 -5.41 -10.66 4.16
N SER A 55 -4.90 -9.55 4.69
CA SER A 55 -4.89 -9.30 6.13
C SER A 55 -6.30 -9.20 6.73
N SER A 56 -6.55 -10.03 7.74
CA SER A 56 -7.71 -9.93 8.64
C SER A 56 -7.44 -9.01 9.85
N GLU A 57 -6.17 -8.78 10.15
CA GLU A 57 -5.74 -8.05 11.34
C GLU A 57 -5.70 -6.55 11.06
N ARG A 58 -6.21 -5.77 12.01
CA ARG A 58 -6.26 -4.32 11.87
C ARG A 58 -4.86 -3.70 11.82
N ASP A 59 -3.99 -4.09 12.74
CA ASP A 59 -2.69 -3.45 12.89
C ASP A 59 -1.82 -3.70 11.65
N MET A 60 -1.84 -4.92 11.12
CA MET A 60 -1.18 -5.22 9.85
C MET A 60 -1.73 -4.38 8.69
N ARG A 61 -3.05 -4.20 8.55
CA ARG A 61 -3.63 -3.32 7.51
C ARG A 61 -3.11 -1.89 7.63
N PHE A 62 -3.00 -1.37 8.85
CA PHE A 62 -2.49 -0.01 9.09
C PHE A 62 -1.01 0.12 8.75
N GLU A 63 -0.19 -0.86 9.13
CA GLU A 63 1.24 -0.86 8.76
C GLU A 63 1.44 -0.96 7.25
N VAL A 64 0.64 -1.76 6.54
CA VAL A 64 0.66 -1.78 5.06
C VAL A 64 0.36 -0.41 4.48
N ILE A 65 -0.65 0.30 5.00
CA ILE A 65 -1.01 1.63 4.50
C ILE A 65 0.13 2.63 4.70
N PHE A 66 0.83 2.58 5.84
CA PHE A 66 1.99 3.44 6.06
C PHE A 66 3.11 3.14 5.06
N VAL A 67 3.46 1.87 4.88
CA VAL A 67 4.51 1.48 3.93
C VAL A 67 4.11 1.81 2.49
N LEU A 68 2.84 1.61 2.13
CA LEU A 68 2.31 1.95 0.81
C LEU A 68 2.38 3.45 0.53
N LYS A 69 2.01 4.30 1.50
CA LYS A 69 2.20 5.75 1.40
C LYS A 69 3.68 6.09 1.14
N MET A 70 4.60 5.51 1.92
CA MET A 70 6.04 5.77 1.77
C MET A 70 6.57 5.33 0.41
N ALA A 71 6.05 4.22 -0.13
CA ALA A 71 6.39 3.74 -1.46
C ALA A 71 5.86 4.66 -2.56
N ILE A 72 4.62 5.14 -2.43
CA ILE A 72 4.01 6.09 -3.37
C ILE A 72 4.75 7.43 -3.35
N ASP A 73 5.18 7.93 -2.19
CA ASP A 73 5.94 9.18 -2.05
C ASP A 73 7.26 9.19 -2.85
N VAL A 74 7.79 8.01 -3.21
CA VAL A 74 9.04 7.85 -3.98
C VAL A 74 8.83 7.21 -5.36
N ALA A 75 7.58 6.81 -5.66
CA ALA A 75 7.24 6.18 -6.93
C ALA A 75 7.16 7.25 -8.04
N THR A 76 7.59 6.88 -9.23
CA THR A 76 7.29 7.63 -10.45
C THR A 76 5.83 7.42 -10.84
N SER A 77 5.36 8.20 -11.82
CA SER A 77 4.06 8.01 -12.47
C SER A 77 3.75 6.56 -12.80
N SER A 78 4.70 5.86 -13.41
CA SER A 78 4.54 4.46 -13.80
C SER A 78 4.30 3.48 -12.63
N GLY A 79 4.77 3.83 -11.43
CA GLY A 79 4.57 3.02 -10.22
C GLY A 79 3.18 3.19 -9.62
N THR A 80 2.62 4.39 -9.68
CA THR A 80 1.29 4.71 -9.15
C THR A 80 0.15 4.26 -10.07
N GLU A 81 0.40 4.14 -11.39
CA GLU A 81 -0.53 3.54 -12.36
C GLU A 81 -0.83 2.05 -12.12
N ARG A 82 0.00 1.35 -11.34
CA ARG A 82 -0.10 -0.11 -11.12
C ARG A 82 -1.08 -0.50 -10.01
N LEU A 83 -1.58 0.48 -9.27
CA LEU A 83 -2.61 0.23 -8.25
C LEU A 83 -3.87 -0.33 -8.91
N ARG A 84 -4.60 -1.18 -8.17
CA ARG A 84 -5.73 -1.95 -8.73
C ARG A 84 -7.00 -1.76 -7.90
N LEU A 85 -8.13 -2.00 -8.54
CA LEU A 85 -9.48 -1.87 -7.99
C LEU A 85 -9.66 -2.61 -6.66
N GLU A 86 -9.13 -3.83 -6.57
CA GLU A 86 -9.16 -4.62 -5.33
C GLU A 86 -8.47 -3.91 -4.17
N MET A 87 -7.36 -3.21 -4.44
CA MET A 87 -6.66 -2.43 -3.43
C MET A 87 -7.52 -1.26 -2.95
N PHE A 88 -8.14 -0.51 -3.86
CA PHE A 88 -9.04 0.60 -3.50
C PHE A 88 -10.27 0.12 -2.73
N MET A 89 -10.87 -1.02 -3.12
CA MET A 89 -11.96 -1.64 -2.36
C MET A 89 -11.54 -2.03 -0.95
N ASN A 90 -10.35 -2.60 -0.79
CA ASN A 90 -9.83 -2.99 0.52
C ASN A 90 -9.49 -1.77 1.38
N ILE A 91 -8.95 -0.70 0.80
CA ILE A 91 -8.78 0.59 1.47
C ILE A 91 -10.12 1.07 2.05
N THR A 92 -11.15 1.18 1.21
CA THR A 92 -12.44 1.73 1.64
C THR A 92 -13.13 0.84 2.67
N LYS A 93 -13.22 -0.47 2.41
CA LYS A 93 -13.98 -1.40 3.26
C LYS A 93 -13.24 -1.79 4.54
N LYS A 94 -11.93 -2.02 4.44
CA LYS A 94 -11.14 -2.58 5.54
C LYS A 94 -10.30 -1.54 6.28
N VAL A 95 -9.99 -0.38 5.71
CA VAL A 95 -9.20 0.65 6.41
C VAL A 95 -10.10 1.78 6.86
N LEU A 96 -10.80 2.43 5.93
CA LEU A 96 -11.66 3.57 6.24
C LEU A 96 -12.98 3.14 6.93
N GLY A 97 -13.46 1.93 6.65
CA GLY A 97 -14.63 1.35 7.32
C GLY A 97 -14.39 0.89 8.77
N GLU A 98 -13.15 0.93 9.26
CA GLU A 98 -12.81 0.49 10.61
C GLU A 98 -13.20 1.55 11.65
N ARG A 99 -14.01 1.17 12.66
CA ARG A 99 -14.61 2.12 13.63
C ARG A 99 -13.61 2.94 14.44
N SER A 100 -12.41 2.42 14.66
CA SER A 100 -11.35 3.08 15.45
C SER A 100 -10.06 3.21 14.67
N VAL A 101 -10.16 3.68 13.43
CA VAL A 101 -9.02 4.10 12.62
C VAL A 101 -8.45 5.42 13.14
N SER A 102 -7.12 5.50 13.25
CA SER A 102 -6.45 6.72 13.73
C SER A 102 -6.43 7.81 12.65
N HIS A 103 -6.42 9.09 13.05
CA HIS A 103 -6.29 10.21 12.12
C HIS A 103 -5.05 10.09 11.22
N GLN A 104 -3.94 9.56 11.75
CA GLN A 104 -2.72 9.35 10.97
C GLN A 104 -2.92 8.31 9.86
N THR A 105 -3.67 7.25 10.14
CA THR A 105 -4.00 6.21 9.16
C THR A 105 -4.96 6.76 8.11
N ILE A 106 -6.00 7.52 8.52
CA ILE A 106 -6.90 8.21 7.58
C ILE A 106 -6.11 9.12 6.65
N LYS A 107 -5.26 9.99 7.20
CA LYS A 107 -4.42 10.92 6.41
C LYS A 107 -3.54 10.18 5.41
N SER A 108 -2.90 9.09 5.85
CA SER A 108 -2.04 8.29 4.98
C SER A 108 -2.83 7.60 3.88
N THR A 109 -4.02 7.11 4.20
CA THR A 109 -4.94 6.49 3.25
C THR A 109 -5.42 7.48 2.19
N LEU A 110 -5.86 8.67 2.60
CA LEU A 110 -6.28 9.72 1.68
C LEU A 110 -5.13 10.16 0.77
N HIS A 111 -3.92 10.25 1.31
CA HIS A 111 -2.72 10.55 0.51
C HIS A 111 -2.51 9.52 -0.60
N VAL A 112 -2.58 8.22 -0.28
CA VAL A 112 -2.50 7.14 -1.26
C VAL A 112 -3.58 7.29 -2.36
N LEU A 113 -4.82 7.62 -1.99
CA LEU A 113 -5.92 7.80 -2.94
C LEU A 113 -5.73 9.04 -3.83
N ILE A 114 -5.27 10.15 -3.25
CA ILE A 114 -5.00 11.40 -3.99
C ILE A 114 -3.90 11.19 -5.02
N GLU A 115 -2.78 10.59 -4.64
CA GLU A 115 -1.66 10.33 -5.55
C GLU A 115 -2.00 9.31 -6.65
N ALA A 116 -2.97 8.43 -6.40
CA ALA A 116 -3.46 7.47 -7.38
C ALA A 116 -4.44 8.10 -8.40
N CYS A 117 -5.21 9.12 -8.01
CA CYS A 117 -6.33 9.68 -8.76
C CYS A 117 -6.00 10.33 -10.13
N PRO A 118 -4.82 10.96 -10.35
CA PRO A 118 -4.47 11.53 -11.65
C PRO A 118 -4.55 10.53 -12.82
N TRP A 119 -4.34 9.25 -12.54
CA TRP A 119 -4.35 8.18 -13.53
C TRP A 119 -5.76 7.77 -13.89
N GLY A 120 -6.13 7.93 -15.18
CA GLY A 120 -7.50 7.69 -15.65
C GLY A 120 -8.05 6.31 -15.27
N ARG A 121 -7.21 5.26 -15.34
CA ARG A 121 -7.56 3.91 -14.88
C ARG A 121 -7.88 3.89 -13.39
N ASN A 122 -6.95 4.33 -12.53
CA ASN A 122 -7.13 4.33 -11.08
C ASN A 122 -8.35 5.17 -10.68
N ARG A 123 -8.58 6.31 -11.34
CA ARG A 123 -9.75 7.15 -11.08
C ARG A 123 -11.05 6.39 -11.30
N MET A 124 -11.17 5.64 -12.40
CA MET A 124 -12.34 4.80 -12.65
C MET A 124 -12.47 3.72 -11.58
N GLU A 125 -11.36 3.06 -11.21
CA GLU A 125 -11.37 2.02 -10.19
C GLU A 125 -11.70 2.54 -8.78
N ILE A 126 -11.30 3.78 -8.45
CA ILE A 126 -11.66 4.50 -7.22
C ILE A 126 -13.17 4.78 -7.19
N ILE A 127 -13.74 5.23 -8.30
CA ILE A 127 -15.19 5.47 -8.42
C ILE A 127 -15.96 4.15 -8.24
N ASP A 128 -15.56 3.10 -8.96
CA ASP A 128 -16.21 1.79 -8.93
C ASP A 128 -16.13 1.13 -7.53
N SER A 129 -15.01 1.31 -6.84
CA SER A 129 -14.82 0.83 -5.47
C SER A 129 -15.51 1.69 -4.40
N ARG A 130 -16.19 2.77 -4.80
CA ARG A 130 -16.78 3.79 -3.91
C ARG A 130 -15.76 4.42 -2.96
N ALA A 131 -14.49 4.45 -3.37
CA ALA A 131 -13.39 5.10 -2.66
C ALA A 131 -13.35 6.62 -2.93
N ILE A 132 -14.52 7.25 -3.12
CA ILE A 132 -14.64 8.68 -3.41
C ILE A 132 -14.43 9.44 -2.09
N PHE A 133 -13.55 10.43 -2.10
CA PHE A 133 -13.14 11.21 -0.94
C PHE A 133 -13.38 12.71 -1.15
#